data_AF-A0A9C8E0J1-F1
#
_entry.id   AF-A0A9C8E0J1-F1
#
_cell.length_a   1.000
_cell.length_b   1.000
_cell.length_c   1.000
_cell.angle_alpha   90.00
_cell.angle_beta   90.00
_cell.angle_gamma   90.00
#
_symmetry.space_group_name_H-M   'P 1'
#
loop_
_entity.id
_entity.type
_entity.pdbx_description
1 polymer ?
#
loop_
_entity_poly.entity_id
_entity_poly.type
_entity_poly.pdbx_seq_one_letter_code
_entity_poly.pdbx_strand_id
1 'polypeptide(L)'
;MSELINNSLARKEKLKGLILRLHEGESEEQIRKELEDSLRLIPYGEVVEVEQELIAEGLPEEEILKLCDAHSAVLKGFVDLSTIKAIPDGHPIDVFRKENLELQKVTAKTAETLEKIENDPDDGLQALLFELQGHFNGLLDVDKHYLRKEYLVFPYLENQGITGPPQVMWGKHDQIRELIHGS
;
A
#
# COMPACT_ATOMS: atom_id res chain seq x y z
N MET A 1 -0.02 23.38 25.34
CA MET A 1 -0.96 22.64 24.46
C MET A 1 -1.10 23.29 23.08
N SER A 2 -1.07 24.63 22.94
CA SER A 2 -1.14 25.30 21.64
C SER A 2 0.06 25.03 20.71
N GLU A 3 1.30 24.95 21.22
CA GLU A 3 2.48 24.73 20.37
C GLU A 3 2.53 23.34 19.71
N LEU A 4 2.08 22.30 20.41
CA LEU A 4 2.02 20.94 19.86
C LEU A 4 0.93 20.81 18.78
N ILE A 5 -0.22 21.47 19.00
CA ILE A 5 -1.33 21.53 18.05
C ILE A 5 -0.93 22.32 16.81
N ASN A 6 -0.27 23.48 16.98
CA ASN A 6 0.22 24.30 15.88
C ASN A 6 1.26 23.56 15.02
N ASN A 7 2.12 22.75 15.65
CA ASN A 7 3.09 21.94 14.94
C ASN A 7 2.42 20.82 14.12
N SER A 8 1.42 20.13 14.68
CA SER A 8 0.66 19.10 13.95
C SER A 8 -0.08 19.68 12.74
N LEU A 9 -0.82 20.79 12.90
CA LEU A 9 -1.51 21.46 11.79
C LEU A 9 -0.54 21.90 10.70
N ALA A 10 0.58 22.52 11.07
CA ALA A 10 1.59 22.95 10.10
C ALA A 10 2.23 21.78 9.34
N ARG A 11 2.45 20.64 10.00
CA ARG A 11 2.95 19.43 9.33
C ARG A 11 1.94 18.87 8.34
N LYS A 12 0.66 18.78 8.72
CA LYS A 12 -0.40 18.29 7.84
C LYS A 12 -0.57 19.16 6.60
N GLU A 13 -0.64 20.47 6.76
CA GLU A 13 -0.69 21.42 5.63
C GLU A 13 0.51 21.26 4.70
N LYS A 14 1.70 21.10 5.27
CA LYS A 14 2.91 20.89 4.46
C LYS A 14 2.88 19.55 3.72
N LEU A 15 2.52 18.47 4.41
CA LEU A 15 2.40 17.13 3.81
C LEU A 15 1.37 17.14 2.67
N LYS A 16 0.23 17.78 2.89
CA LYS A 16 -0.82 17.96 1.88
C LYS A 16 -0.32 18.71 0.64
N GLY A 17 0.39 19.82 0.83
CA GLY A 17 0.99 20.56 -0.27
C GLY A 17 2.02 19.76 -1.07
N LEU A 18 2.81 18.92 -0.39
CA LEU A 18 3.77 18.02 -1.05
C LEU A 18 3.07 16.92 -1.86
N ILE A 19 1.98 16.35 -1.33
CA ILE A 19 1.15 15.38 -2.03
C ILE A 19 0.54 16.01 -3.29
N LEU A 20 -0.05 17.20 -3.19
CA LEU A 20 -0.64 17.89 -4.35
C LEU A 20 0.40 18.21 -5.44
N ARG A 21 1.60 18.65 -5.06
CA ARG A 21 2.70 18.90 -6.03
C ARG A 21 3.15 17.62 -6.74
N LEU A 22 3.12 16.49 -6.04
CA LEU A 22 3.39 15.18 -6.64
C LEU A 22 2.27 14.78 -7.63
N HIS A 23 1.01 15.15 -7.37
CA HIS A 23 -0.09 15.07 -8.35
C HIS A 23 0.09 15.99 -9.57
N GLU A 24 0.70 17.15 -9.41
CA GLU A 24 1.00 18.07 -10.50
C GLU A 24 2.18 17.62 -11.38
N GLY A 25 2.82 16.49 -11.04
CA GLY A 25 3.90 15.88 -11.83
C GLY A 25 5.31 16.29 -11.39
N GLU A 26 5.47 16.86 -10.20
CA GLU A 26 6.80 17.11 -9.64
C GLU A 26 7.54 15.80 -9.32
N SER A 27 8.87 15.81 -9.37
CA SER A 27 9.64 14.57 -9.20
C SER A 27 9.61 14.05 -7.76
N GLU A 28 9.45 12.72 -7.61
CA GLU A 28 9.51 12.03 -6.33
C GLU A 28 10.80 12.35 -5.54
N GLU A 29 11.93 12.49 -6.24
CA GLU A 29 13.24 12.79 -5.63
C GLU A 29 13.26 14.19 -4.96
N GLN A 30 12.70 15.20 -5.63
CA GLN A 30 12.60 16.56 -5.08
C GLN A 30 11.70 16.60 -3.86
N ILE A 31 10.51 15.98 -3.95
CA ILE A 31 9.55 15.92 -2.83
C ILE A 31 10.16 15.16 -1.65
N ARG A 32 10.84 14.03 -1.91
CA ARG A 32 11.51 13.23 -0.87
C ARG A 32 12.58 14.04 -0.15
N LYS A 33 13.40 14.80 -0.87
CA LYS A 33 14.42 15.66 -0.28
C LYS A 33 13.79 16.75 0.60
N GLU A 34 12.70 17.37 0.14
CA GLU A 34 11.99 18.37 0.93
C GLU A 34 11.37 17.78 2.21
N LEU A 35 10.85 16.54 2.16
CA LEU A 35 10.41 15.81 3.34
C LEU A 35 11.56 15.59 4.32
N GLU A 36 12.74 15.18 3.85
CA GLU A 36 13.91 14.96 4.72
C GLU A 36 14.36 16.25 5.43
N ASP A 37 14.38 17.36 4.70
CA ASP A 37 14.81 18.65 5.22
C ASP A 37 13.81 19.25 6.22
N SER A 38 12.52 18.91 6.11
CA SER A 38 11.45 19.63 6.83
C SER A 38 10.53 18.81 7.73
N LEU A 39 10.25 17.56 7.35
CA LEU A 39 9.32 16.65 8.02
C LEU A 39 10.02 15.31 8.29
N ARG A 40 11.05 15.33 9.13
CA ARG A 40 11.90 14.15 9.43
C ARG A 40 11.12 12.91 9.85
N LEU A 41 10.12 13.06 10.71
CA LEU A 41 9.28 11.96 11.20
C LEU A 41 7.82 12.43 11.29
N ILE A 42 6.93 11.74 10.60
CA ILE A 42 5.51 12.05 10.48
C ILE A 42 4.71 10.91 11.12
N PRO A 43 3.88 11.18 12.13
CA PRO A 43 2.96 10.17 12.67
C PRO A 43 2.07 9.58 11.57
N TYR A 44 1.92 8.25 11.53
CA TYR A 44 1.08 7.60 10.51
C TYR A 44 -0.37 8.13 10.50
N GLY A 45 -0.91 8.48 11.67
CA GLY A 45 -2.23 9.09 11.77
C GLY A 45 -2.36 10.41 11.00
N GLU A 46 -1.30 11.24 10.96
CA GLU A 46 -1.32 12.51 10.22
C GLU A 46 -1.34 12.28 8.71
N VAL A 47 -0.69 11.21 8.22
CA VAL A 47 -0.77 10.81 6.80
C VAL A 47 -2.20 10.44 6.42
N VAL A 48 -2.84 9.63 7.27
CA VAL A 48 -4.23 9.17 7.06
C VAL A 48 -5.23 10.34 7.14
N GLU A 49 -4.99 11.31 8.02
CA GLU A 49 -5.82 12.52 8.10
C GLU A 49 -5.68 13.38 6.85
N VAL A 50 -4.46 13.61 6.37
CA VAL A 50 -4.22 14.41 5.15
C VAL A 50 -4.86 13.77 3.92
N GLU A 51 -4.76 12.45 3.77
CA GLU A 51 -5.40 11.72 2.67
C GLU A 51 -6.93 11.88 2.70
N GLN A 52 -7.56 11.78 3.88
CA GLN A 52 -8.99 12.01 4.03
C GLN A 52 -9.40 13.45 3.76
N GLU A 53 -8.61 14.43 4.21
CA GLU A 53 -8.83 15.84 3.93
C GLU A 53 -8.80 16.12 2.42
N LEU A 54 -7.85 15.52 1.68
CA LEU A 54 -7.76 15.65 0.22
C LEU A 54 -8.98 15.07 -0.51
N ILE A 55 -9.44 13.89 -0.09
CA ILE A 55 -10.68 13.28 -0.63
C ILE A 55 -11.88 14.20 -0.35
N ALA A 56 -11.99 14.71 0.89
CA ALA A 56 -13.10 15.58 1.30
C ALA A 56 -13.11 16.92 0.55
N GLU A 57 -11.96 17.42 0.12
CA GLU A 57 -11.82 18.63 -0.68
C GLU A 57 -12.06 18.42 -2.19
N GLY A 58 -12.37 17.18 -2.60
CA GLY A 58 -12.79 16.85 -3.95
C GLY A 58 -11.68 16.30 -4.84
N LEU A 59 -10.52 15.92 -4.30
CA LEU A 59 -9.55 15.14 -5.04
C LEU A 59 -10.17 13.76 -5.35
N PRO A 60 -10.31 13.37 -6.64
CA PRO A 60 -10.92 12.10 -6.99
C PRO A 60 -10.12 10.92 -6.44
N GLU A 61 -10.84 9.89 -5.99
CA GLU A 61 -10.22 8.66 -5.47
C GLU A 61 -9.30 7.99 -6.50
N GLU A 62 -9.69 7.99 -7.78
CA GLU A 62 -8.88 7.46 -8.88
C GLU A 62 -7.51 8.14 -8.97
N GLU A 63 -7.43 9.45 -8.70
CA GLU A 63 -6.17 10.19 -8.72
C GLU A 63 -5.29 9.77 -7.54
N ILE A 64 -5.88 9.62 -6.34
CA ILE A 64 -5.15 9.15 -5.16
C ILE A 64 -4.65 7.72 -5.38
N LEU A 65 -5.47 6.87 -5.99
CA LEU A 65 -5.09 5.49 -6.32
C LEU A 65 -3.92 5.43 -7.30
N LYS A 66 -3.92 6.30 -8.33
CA LYS A 66 -2.83 6.40 -9.32
C LYS A 66 -1.49 6.73 -8.67
N LEU A 67 -1.49 7.61 -7.67
CA LEU A 67 -0.25 8.08 -7.04
C LEU A 67 0.03 7.46 -5.67
N CYS A 68 -0.83 6.54 -5.21
CA CYS A 68 -0.64 5.81 -3.96
C CYS A 68 0.76 5.17 -3.88
N ASP A 69 1.27 4.61 -4.99
CA ASP A 69 2.59 3.99 -5.03
C ASP A 69 3.71 5.03 -4.92
N ALA A 70 3.60 6.15 -5.64
CA ALA A 70 4.56 7.25 -5.59
C ALA A 70 4.60 7.89 -4.19
N HIS A 71 3.44 8.15 -3.58
CA HIS A 71 3.36 8.78 -2.26
C HIS A 71 3.86 7.84 -1.18
N SER A 72 3.54 6.55 -1.28
CA SER A 72 4.07 5.51 -0.39
C SER A 72 5.59 5.42 -0.50
N ALA A 73 6.14 5.48 -1.72
CA ALA A 73 7.59 5.45 -1.95
C ALA A 73 8.29 6.67 -1.34
N VAL A 74 7.72 7.87 -1.56
CA VAL A 74 8.24 9.14 -1.05
C VAL A 74 8.17 9.21 0.49
N LEU A 75 7.09 8.74 1.11
CA LEU A 75 6.93 8.72 2.56
C LEU A 75 7.68 7.58 3.27
N LYS A 76 8.17 6.59 2.53
CA LYS A 76 8.90 5.45 3.09
C LYS A 76 10.14 5.91 3.85
N GLY A 77 10.18 5.60 5.14
CA GLY A 77 11.26 5.97 6.07
C GLY A 77 10.99 7.25 6.87
N PHE A 78 9.97 8.03 6.50
CA PHE A 78 9.55 9.23 7.22
C PHE A 78 8.35 8.99 8.13
N VAL A 79 7.64 7.87 7.97
CA VAL A 79 6.49 7.54 8.82
C VAL A 79 6.95 6.97 10.17
N ASP A 80 6.47 7.57 11.25
CA ASP A 80 6.66 7.07 12.62
C ASP A 80 5.71 5.90 12.92
N LEU A 81 6.31 4.73 13.10
CA LEU A 81 5.62 3.48 13.45
C LEU A 81 5.86 3.05 14.91
N SER A 82 6.51 3.89 15.72
CA SER A 82 6.85 3.57 17.12
C SER A 82 5.61 3.37 18.02
N THR A 83 4.47 3.92 17.61
CA THR A 83 3.19 3.82 18.33
C THR A 83 2.42 2.54 18.03
N ILE A 84 2.92 1.67 17.13
CA ILE A 84 2.29 0.39 16.81
C ILE A 84 2.29 -0.51 18.04
N LYS A 85 1.09 -0.95 18.44
CA LYS A 85 0.92 -1.92 19.52
C LYS A 85 1.43 -3.29 19.10
N ALA A 86 2.02 -4.02 20.05
CA ALA A 86 2.35 -5.42 19.85
C ALA A 86 1.07 -6.21 19.53
N ILE A 87 1.12 -6.98 18.44
CA ILE A 87 0.01 -7.79 17.99
C ILE A 87 0.22 -9.21 18.51
N PRO A 88 -0.69 -9.77 19.33
CA PRO A 88 -0.53 -11.11 19.88
C PRO A 88 -0.71 -12.18 18.80
N ASP A 89 -0.11 -13.34 19.02
CA ASP A 89 -0.25 -14.50 18.13
C ASP A 89 -1.72 -14.93 18.00
N GLY A 90 -2.17 -15.18 16.78
CA GLY A 90 -3.56 -15.56 16.49
C GLY A 90 -4.54 -14.38 16.42
N HIS A 91 -4.09 -13.14 16.66
CA HIS A 91 -4.89 -11.95 16.39
C HIS A 91 -5.21 -11.83 14.89
N PRO A 92 -6.38 -11.33 14.47
CA PRO A 92 -6.71 -11.21 13.05
C PRO A 92 -5.65 -10.49 12.20
N ILE A 93 -5.08 -9.40 12.72
CA ILE A 93 -3.97 -8.68 12.04
C ILE A 93 -2.70 -9.54 11.96
N ASP A 94 -2.39 -10.37 12.96
CA ASP A 94 -1.25 -11.29 12.88
C ASP A 94 -1.46 -12.34 11.78
N VAL A 95 -2.68 -12.88 11.68
CA VAL A 95 -3.06 -13.79 10.59
C VAL A 95 -2.89 -13.13 9.23
N PHE A 96 -3.39 -11.90 9.04
CA PHE A 96 -3.23 -11.15 7.79
C PHE A 96 -1.75 -10.87 7.47
N ARG A 97 -0.92 -10.57 8.48
CA ARG A 97 0.53 -10.37 8.28
C ARG A 97 1.23 -11.66 7.84
N LYS A 98 0.86 -12.81 8.41
CA LYS A 98 1.39 -14.12 8.01
C LYS A 98 0.95 -14.49 6.60
N GLU A 99 -0.30 -14.22 6.24
CA GLU A 99 -0.80 -14.42 4.88
C GLU A 99 -0.02 -13.56 3.87
N ASN A 100 0.25 -12.29 4.18
CA ASN A 100 1.10 -11.43 3.34
C ASN A 100 2.52 -11.99 3.17
N LEU A 101 3.11 -12.59 4.21
CA LEU A 101 4.43 -13.23 4.12
C LEU A 101 4.41 -14.45 3.21
N GLU A 102 3.36 -15.27 3.25
CA GLU A 102 3.24 -16.41 2.33
C GLU A 102 3.01 -15.95 0.89
N LEU A 103 2.20 -14.92 0.66
CA LEU A 103 2.02 -14.31 -0.66
C LEU A 103 3.34 -13.80 -1.24
N GLN A 104 4.18 -13.14 -0.43
CA GLN A 104 5.52 -12.70 -0.83
C GLN A 104 6.42 -13.86 -1.27
N LYS A 105 6.32 -15.02 -0.60
CA LYS A 105 7.10 -16.20 -1.01
C LYS A 105 6.61 -16.74 -2.35
N VAL A 106 5.31 -16.76 -2.59
CA VAL A 106 4.75 -17.20 -3.87
C VAL A 106 5.18 -16.25 -4.98
N THR A 107 5.04 -14.94 -4.80
CA THR A 107 5.45 -13.96 -5.83
C THR A 107 6.95 -14.00 -6.12
N ALA A 108 7.80 -14.19 -5.11
CA ALA A 108 9.24 -14.37 -5.29
C ALA A 108 9.56 -15.61 -6.13
N LYS A 109 8.91 -16.74 -5.86
CA LYS A 109 9.07 -17.97 -6.66
C LYS A 109 8.56 -17.79 -8.08
N THR A 110 7.42 -17.11 -8.27
CA THR A 110 6.90 -16.77 -9.59
C THR A 110 7.93 -15.98 -10.40
N ALA A 111 8.54 -14.95 -9.79
CA ALA A 111 9.57 -14.14 -10.44
C ALA A 111 10.81 -14.96 -10.82
N GLU A 112 11.28 -15.84 -9.93
CA GLU A 112 12.41 -16.73 -10.21
C GLU A 112 12.10 -17.69 -11.38
N THR A 113 10.90 -18.28 -11.43
CA THR A 113 10.48 -19.14 -12.54
C THR A 113 10.39 -18.36 -13.86
N LEU A 114 9.90 -17.12 -13.84
CA LEU A 114 9.86 -16.26 -15.02
C LEU A 114 11.27 -15.93 -15.53
N GLU A 115 12.20 -15.60 -14.65
CA GLU A 115 13.60 -15.34 -14.99
C GLU A 115 14.28 -16.58 -15.62
N LYS A 116 13.97 -17.78 -15.13
CA LYS A 116 14.46 -19.03 -15.75
C LYS A 116 13.92 -19.23 -17.16
N ILE A 117 12.62 -18.98 -17.38
CA ILE A 117 11.99 -19.08 -18.70
C ILE A 117 12.62 -18.09 -19.69
N GLU A 118 12.92 -16.87 -19.25
CA GLU A 118 13.55 -15.84 -20.09
C GLU A 118 14.98 -16.22 -20.50
N ASN A 119 15.73 -16.86 -19.61
CA ASN A 119 17.16 -17.17 -19.81
C ASN A 119 17.45 -18.54 -20.43
N ASP A 120 16.54 -19.52 -20.34
CA ASP A 120 16.73 -20.87 -20.88
C ASP A 120 15.45 -21.44 -21.52
N PRO A 121 15.20 -21.13 -22.81
CA PRO A 121 13.94 -21.46 -23.47
C PRO A 121 13.81 -22.93 -23.92
N ASP A 122 14.91 -23.71 -23.98
CA ASP A 122 14.93 -24.98 -24.69
C ASP A 122 15.06 -26.24 -23.80
N ASP A 123 15.56 -26.15 -22.56
CA ASP A 123 15.55 -27.28 -21.61
C ASP A 123 14.49 -27.08 -20.51
N GLY A 124 13.56 -28.04 -20.40
CA GLY A 124 12.58 -28.05 -19.31
C GLY A 124 11.47 -26.98 -19.35
N LEU A 125 11.31 -26.20 -20.44
CA LEU A 125 10.29 -25.15 -20.57
C LEU A 125 8.88 -25.63 -20.18
N GLN A 126 8.48 -26.82 -20.63
CA GLN A 126 7.16 -27.38 -20.29
C GLN A 126 6.97 -27.55 -18.77
N ALA A 127 8.03 -27.98 -18.06
CA ALA A 127 7.98 -28.13 -16.61
C ALA A 127 7.90 -26.75 -15.91
N LEU A 128 8.67 -25.78 -16.38
CA LEU A 128 8.63 -24.40 -15.86
C LEU A 128 7.25 -23.75 -16.07
N LEU A 129 6.60 -23.98 -17.21
CA LEU A 129 5.23 -23.51 -17.47
C LEU A 129 4.22 -24.15 -16.51
N PHE A 130 4.35 -25.44 -16.21
CA PHE A 130 3.50 -26.11 -15.21
C PHE A 130 3.73 -25.57 -13.80
N GLU A 131 4.99 -25.31 -13.41
CA GLU A 131 5.32 -24.66 -12.14
C GLU A 131 4.71 -23.25 -12.05
N LEU A 132 4.86 -22.45 -13.12
CA LEU A 132 4.30 -21.11 -13.21
C LEU A 132 2.79 -21.12 -13.06
N GLN A 133 2.09 -22.04 -13.75
CA GLN A 133 0.65 -22.21 -13.60
C GLN A 133 0.27 -22.58 -12.16
N GLY A 134 1.05 -23.44 -11.50
CA GLY A 134 0.88 -23.76 -10.09
C GLY A 134 1.03 -22.54 -9.18
N HIS A 135 2.00 -21.68 -9.44
CA HIS A 135 2.19 -20.44 -8.69
C HIS A 135 1.02 -19.46 -8.86
N PHE A 136 0.54 -19.24 -10.09
CA PHE A 136 -0.63 -18.39 -10.34
C PHE A 136 -1.90 -18.95 -9.69
N ASN A 137 -2.11 -20.26 -9.74
CA ASN A 137 -3.22 -20.90 -9.01
C ASN A 137 -3.13 -20.63 -7.50
N GLY A 138 -1.93 -20.65 -6.92
CA GLY A 138 -1.71 -20.28 -5.52
C GLY A 138 -1.97 -18.80 -5.24
N LEU A 139 -1.65 -17.90 -6.18
CA LEU A 139 -1.93 -16.47 -6.03
C LEU A 139 -3.42 -16.15 -6.03
N LEU A 140 -4.27 -16.96 -6.68
CA LEU A 140 -5.73 -16.76 -6.67
C LEU A 140 -6.34 -16.79 -5.27
N ASP A 141 -5.69 -17.45 -4.30
CA ASP A 141 -6.15 -17.45 -2.90
C ASP A 141 -6.06 -16.07 -2.22
N VAL A 142 -5.34 -15.11 -2.82
CA VAL A 142 -5.27 -13.74 -2.33
C VAL A 142 -6.64 -13.07 -2.23
N ASP A 143 -7.58 -13.45 -3.09
CA ASP A 143 -8.93 -12.87 -3.07
C ASP A 143 -9.64 -13.16 -1.74
N LYS A 144 -9.48 -14.36 -1.18
CA LYS A 144 -10.03 -14.72 0.14
C LYS A 144 -9.45 -13.84 1.25
N HIS A 145 -8.16 -13.48 1.14
CA HIS A 145 -7.50 -12.57 2.07
C HIS A 145 -8.05 -11.14 1.94
N TYR A 146 -8.23 -10.64 0.71
CA TYR A 146 -8.81 -9.33 0.44
C TYR A 146 -10.25 -9.21 0.91
N LEU A 147 -11.11 -10.18 0.59
CA LEU A 147 -12.51 -10.21 1.05
C LEU A 147 -12.61 -10.15 2.58
N ARG A 148 -11.71 -10.84 3.31
CA ARG A 148 -11.69 -10.76 4.77
C ARG A 148 -11.32 -9.37 5.28
N LYS A 149 -10.39 -8.67 4.63
CA LYS A 149 -10.07 -7.28 4.99
C LYS A 149 -11.24 -6.35 4.68
N GLU A 150 -11.78 -6.48 3.47
CA GLU A 150 -12.88 -5.66 2.93
C GLU A 150 -14.17 -5.78 3.75
N TYR A 151 -14.51 -6.98 4.21
CA TYR A 151 -15.77 -7.19 4.94
C TYR A 151 -15.64 -7.24 6.46
N LEU A 152 -14.44 -7.50 7.01
CA LEU A 152 -14.27 -7.67 8.46
C LEU A 152 -13.42 -6.57 9.11
N VAL A 153 -12.60 -5.82 8.36
CA VAL A 153 -11.72 -4.78 8.91
C VAL A 153 -12.19 -3.40 8.46
N PHE A 154 -12.36 -3.20 7.16
CA PHE A 154 -12.68 -1.90 6.58
C PHE A 154 -13.96 -1.28 7.15
N PRO A 155 -15.08 -2.01 7.35
CA PRO A 155 -16.29 -1.43 7.89
C PRO A 155 -16.11 -0.93 9.33
N TYR A 156 -15.22 -1.56 10.11
CA TYR A 156 -14.90 -1.08 11.45
C TYR A 156 -14.07 0.20 11.43
N LEU A 157 -13.12 0.32 10.50
CA LEU A 157 -12.34 1.55 10.31
C LEU A 157 -13.24 2.71 9.87
N GLU A 158 -14.09 2.46 8.87
CA GLU A 158 -15.04 3.44 8.34
C GLU A 158 -16.04 3.91 9.41
N ASN A 159 -16.55 2.99 10.24
CA ASN A 159 -17.42 3.34 11.37
C ASN A 159 -16.72 4.19 12.45
N GLN A 160 -15.39 4.19 12.50
CA GLN A 160 -14.59 5.08 13.34
C GLN A 160 -14.17 6.37 12.62
N GLY A 161 -14.70 6.62 11.42
CA GLY A 161 -14.39 7.79 10.61
C GLY A 161 -13.07 7.70 9.86
N ILE A 162 -12.49 6.51 9.70
CA ILE A 162 -11.30 6.29 8.87
C ILE A 162 -11.74 5.67 7.54
N THR A 163 -11.99 6.50 6.53
CA THR A 163 -12.56 6.04 5.24
C THR A 163 -11.53 6.01 4.10
N GLY A 164 -10.57 6.93 4.09
CA GLY A 164 -9.58 7.07 3.01
C GLY A 164 -8.78 5.78 2.74
N PRO A 165 -8.05 5.22 3.73
CA PRO A 165 -7.25 4.02 3.50
C PRO A 165 -8.09 2.80 3.07
N PRO A 166 -9.25 2.49 3.68
CA PRO A 166 -10.13 1.44 3.16
C PRO A 166 -10.52 1.60 1.68
N GLN A 167 -10.92 2.80 1.28
CA GLN A 167 -11.33 3.11 -0.10
C GLN A 167 -10.19 2.87 -1.09
N VAL A 168 -9.00 3.43 -0.83
CA VAL A 168 -7.82 3.22 -1.68
C VAL A 168 -7.40 1.76 -1.73
N MET A 169 -7.49 1.04 -0.60
CA MET A 169 -7.13 -0.37 -0.55
C MET A 169 -8.10 -1.25 -1.35
N TRP A 170 -9.40 -0.92 -1.42
CA TRP A 170 -10.35 -1.58 -2.33
C TRP A 170 -9.89 -1.48 -3.78
N GLY A 171 -9.59 -0.26 -4.25
CA GLY A 171 -9.10 -0.05 -5.61
C GLY A 171 -7.81 -0.82 -5.92
N LYS A 172 -6.88 -0.90 -4.96
CA LYS A 172 -5.65 -1.72 -5.12
C LYS A 172 -5.95 -3.22 -5.18
N HIS A 173 -6.88 -3.72 -4.38
CA HIS A 173 -7.26 -5.12 -4.45
C HIS A 173 -7.88 -5.46 -5.82
N ASP A 174 -8.72 -4.58 -6.36
CA ASP A 174 -9.33 -4.75 -7.68
C ASP A 174 -8.28 -4.75 -8.81
N GLN A 175 -7.32 -3.82 -8.79
CA GLN A 175 -6.19 -3.82 -9.73
C GLN A 175 -5.42 -5.15 -9.68
N ILE A 176 -5.15 -5.67 -8.48
CA ILE A 176 -4.42 -6.94 -8.33
C ILE A 176 -5.25 -8.13 -8.83
N ARG A 177 -6.57 -8.14 -8.58
CA ARG A 177 -7.47 -9.16 -9.13
C ARG A 177 -7.42 -9.18 -10.64
N GLU A 178 -7.53 -8.02 -11.29
CA GLU A 178 -7.45 -7.89 -12.75
C GLU A 178 -6.11 -8.41 -13.29
N LEU A 179 -5.00 -8.02 -12.67
CA LEU A 179 -3.66 -8.47 -13.06
C LEU A 179 -3.47 -9.98 -12.95
N ILE A 180 -4.02 -10.62 -11.90
CA ILE A 180 -3.91 -12.08 -11.70
C ILE A 180 -4.80 -12.84 -12.70
N HIS A 181 -5.99 -12.31 -13.02
CA HIS A 181 -6.90 -12.96 -13.97
C HIS A 181 -6.40 -12.90 -15.42
N GLY A 182 -5.51 -11.96 -15.74
CA GLY A 182 -4.96 -11.77 -17.08
C GLY A 182 -5.98 -11.10 -17.99
N SER A 183 -5.81 -9.79 -18.18
CA SER A 183 -6.54 -8.99 -19.18
C SER A 183 -6.12 -9.32 -20.60
#